data_AF-A0A4P7MVM5-F1
#
_entry.id   AF-A0A4P7MVM5-F1
#
_cell.length_a   1.000
_cell.length_b   1.000
_cell.length_c   1.000
_cell.angle_alpha   90.00
_cell.angle_beta   90.00
_cell.angle_gamma   90.00
#
_symmetry.space_group_name_H-M   'P 1'
#
loop_
_entity.id
_entity.type
_entity.pdbx_description
1 polymer ?
#
loop_
_entity_poly.entity_id
_entity_poly.type
_entity_poly.pdbx_seq_one_letter_code
_entity_poly.pdbx_strand_id
1 'polypeptide(L)'
;MDDLFVTDHSDHSPDIIEPASGHMVDNALLVAQDASGNRHGAPLVMKDISEGRQDSSSSSFSQYATDIQYRRRRSRRPSQALDYRRIILRNISKAVQCYRSTHLSTGMSVPLLWSILEGDPSHSAFLRRYTLIVFYMKMSRLDDAGIKKELAKVGNVSFSIKDKSYIRKMRKKQEEGKAWSDLCDLRSDWGQDKYTLLSAVPEDTREAPIEEIAEGVRSENSVLFQSLNDARSLCAALLGDTLPNCLLIDNYSYKDSRLTTHDIKLSFQAFLSLHPSQPVKIPRC
;
A
#
# COMPACT_ATOMS: atom_id res chain seq x y z
N MET A 1 -8.05 23.72 64.71
CA MET A 1 -7.55 22.34 64.55
C MET A 1 -8.67 21.43 65.03
N ASP A 2 -9.83 21.48 64.38
CA ASP A 2 -10.13 20.97 63.01
C ASP A 2 -10.10 19.44 63.05
N ASP A 3 -11.06 18.66 62.54
CA ASP A 3 -12.34 18.93 61.93
C ASP A 3 -13.12 17.62 62.01
N LEU A 4 -14.43 17.73 62.18
CA LEU A 4 -15.40 16.64 62.08
C LEU A 4 -15.49 16.25 60.59
N PHE A 5 -15.10 15.03 60.22
CA PHE A 5 -15.46 14.48 58.91
C PHE A 5 -16.53 13.39 59.07
N VAL A 6 -17.74 13.82 58.77
CA VAL A 6 -18.92 13.00 58.50
C VAL A 6 -18.71 12.28 57.16
N THR A 7 -18.94 10.97 57.19
CA THR A 7 -19.10 10.11 56.02
C THR A 7 -20.37 10.46 55.27
N ASP A 8 -20.27 10.82 53.99
CA ASP A 8 -21.41 10.84 53.09
C ASP A 8 -21.22 9.76 52.00
N HIS A 9 -22.14 8.80 52.03
CA HIS A 9 -22.28 7.73 51.06
C HIS A 9 -23.10 8.28 49.89
N SER A 10 -22.47 8.46 48.72
CA SER A 10 -23.21 8.60 47.47
C SER A 10 -22.88 7.42 46.56
N ASP A 11 -23.80 6.45 46.60
CA ASP A 11 -23.95 5.39 45.62
C ASP A 11 -24.22 5.98 44.24
N HIS A 12 -23.23 5.99 43.36
CA HIS A 12 -23.46 6.06 41.92
C HIS A 12 -22.54 5.08 41.19
N SER A 13 -23.11 3.88 41.01
CA SER A 13 -22.68 2.84 40.09
C SER A 13 -22.54 3.40 38.66
N PRO A 14 -21.41 3.21 37.95
CA PRO A 14 -21.39 3.38 36.51
C PRO A 14 -21.74 2.05 35.82
N ASP A 15 -22.79 2.11 35.00
CA ASP A 15 -23.35 1.04 34.18
C ASP A 15 -22.28 0.24 33.42
N ILE A 16 -22.13 -1.04 33.79
CA ILE A 16 -21.40 -2.04 33.02
C ILE A 16 -22.36 -2.58 31.95
N ILE A 17 -22.17 -2.16 30.70
CA ILE A 17 -22.84 -2.78 29.56
C ILE A 17 -21.99 -3.96 29.10
N GLU A 18 -22.38 -5.17 29.50
CA GLU A 18 -21.90 -6.41 28.88
C GLU A 18 -22.52 -6.57 27.48
N PRO A 19 -21.73 -6.86 26.42
CA PRO A 19 -22.30 -7.27 25.16
C PRO A 19 -22.77 -8.72 25.23
N ALA A 20 -24.04 -8.90 24.90
CA ALA A 20 -24.74 -10.18 24.83
C ALA A 20 -24.07 -11.20 23.89
N SER A 21 -24.05 -12.43 24.40
CA SER A 21 -23.72 -13.67 23.70
C SER A 21 -24.70 -13.97 22.54
N GLY A 22 -24.17 -14.49 21.43
CA GLY A 22 -24.93 -15.26 20.43
C GLY A 22 -25.04 -14.61 19.05
N HIS A 23 -24.31 -15.11 18.05
CA HIS A 23 -24.76 -16.21 17.18
C HIS A 23 -23.78 -16.32 16.00
N MET A 24 -23.14 -17.49 15.87
CA MET A 24 -22.43 -17.88 14.66
C MET A 24 -23.44 -18.08 13.53
N VAL A 25 -23.15 -17.52 12.36
CA VAL A 25 -23.74 -17.96 11.09
C VAL A 25 -22.58 -18.16 10.11
N ASP A 26 -22.28 -19.42 9.86
CA ASP A 26 -21.44 -19.87 8.76
C ASP A 26 -22.07 -19.43 7.44
N ASN A 27 -21.31 -18.78 6.57
CA ASN A 27 -21.67 -18.69 5.16
C ASN A 27 -20.52 -19.22 4.31
N ALA A 28 -20.72 -20.48 3.92
CA ALA A 28 -19.92 -21.20 2.97
C ALA A 28 -19.97 -20.57 1.58
N LEU A 29 -18.83 -20.68 0.90
CA LEU A 29 -18.63 -20.54 -0.54
C LEU A 29 -19.81 -21.07 -1.36
N LEU A 30 -20.35 -20.22 -2.25
CA LEU A 30 -21.11 -20.66 -3.41
C LEU A 30 -20.41 -20.19 -4.69
N VAL A 31 -19.80 -21.17 -5.34
CA VAL A 31 -19.30 -21.16 -6.71
C VAL A 31 -20.51 -21.11 -7.64
N ALA A 32 -20.49 -20.21 -8.62
CA ALA A 32 -21.38 -20.26 -9.78
C ALA A 32 -20.53 -20.32 -11.06
N GLN A 33 -20.35 -21.53 -11.57
CA GLN A 33 -20.14 -21.81 -12.99
C GLN A 33 -21.54 -22.05 -13.59
N ASP A 34 -21.95 -21.31 -14.62
CA ASP A 34 -22.04 -21.85 -15.98
C ASP A 34 -22.76 -20.94 -17.00
N ALA A 35 -22.16 -20.97 -18.19
CA ALA A 35 -22.75 -21.08 -19.54
C ALA A 35 -23.72 -20.03 -20.13
N SER A 36 -23.26 -19.51 -21.27
CA SER A 36 -23.91 -19.53 -22.60
C SER A 36 -25.16 -18.66 -22.84
N GLY A 37 -25.03 -17.70 -23.77
CA GLY A 37 -26.13 -16.90 -24.27
C GLY A 37 -25.77 -16.04 -25.48
N ASN A 38 -25.64 -16.68 -26.63
CA ASN A 38 -25.49 -16.11 -27.97
C ASN A 38 -26.50 -14.97 -28.28
N ARG A 39 -26.05 -13.75 -28.64
CA ARG A 39 -26.85 -12.78 -29.42
C ARG A 39 -25.98 -11.89 -30.31
N HIS A 40 -26.23 -12.01 -31.62
CA HIS A 40 -25.81 -11.13 -32.69
C HIS A 40 -26.34 -9.70 -32.52
N GLY A 41 -25.60 -8.71 -33.03
CA GLY A 41 -26.07 -7.33 -33.20
C GLY A 41 -24.99 -6.39 -33.73
N ALA A 42 -24.90 -6.27 -35.05
CA ALA A 42 -24.10 -5.24 -35.73
C ALA A 42 -24.73 -3.84 -35.54
N PRO A 43 -23.95 -2.75 -35.47
CA PRO A 43 -24.46 -1.41 -35.71
C PRO A 43 -24.17 -0.96 -37.14
N LEU A 44 -25.24 -0.57 -37.82
CA LEU A 44 -25.26 0.04 -39.14
C LEU A 44 -24.67 1.47 -39.12
N VAL A 45 -23.98 1.77 -40.21
CA VAL A 45 -23.54 3.08 -40.66
C VAL A 45 -24.74 4.00 -40.86
N MET A 46 -24.67 5.22 -40.31
CA MET A 46 -25.36 6.38 -40.86
C MET A 46 -24.36 7.51 -41.12
N LYS A 47 -24.47 8.03 -42.33
CA LYS A 47 -23.64 9.01 -42.99
C LYS A 47 -24.58 10.17 -43.29
N ASP A 48 -24.42 11.28 -42.58
CA ASP A 48 -25.12 12.51 -42.93
C ASP A 48 -24.17 13.49 -43.60
N ILE A 49 -24.69 14.02 -44.70
CA ILE A 49 -24.10 14.91 -45.68
C ILE A 49 -24.29 16.35 -45.19
N SER A 50 -23.28 17.19 -45.35
CA SER A 50 -23.48 18.65 -45.40
C SER A 50 -22.43 19.25 -46.33
N GLU A 51 -22.87 19.67 -47.50
CA GLU A 51 -22.14 20.51 -48.44
C GLU A 51 -22.12 21.97 -47.94
N GLY A 52 -21.01 22.67 -48.15
CA GLY A 52 -20.96 24.11 -47.87
C GLY A 52 -19.59 24.76 -48.03
N ARG A 53 -19.29 25.16 -49.28
CA ARG A 53 -18.39 26.26 -49.71
C ARG A 53 -16.87 26.11 -49.53
N GLN A 54 -16.20 26.11 -50.69
CA GLN A 54 -14.81 26.49 -50.88
C GLN A 54 -14.67 28.01 -50.89
N ASP A 55 -13.61 28.54 -50.26
CA ASP A 55 -12.78 29.62 -50.81
C ASP A 55 -11.42 29.71 -50.06
N SER A 56 -10.38 29.37 -50.82
CA SER A 56 -9.05 29.98 -50.90
C SER A 56 -8.22 30.34 -49.64
N SER A 57 -7.17 29.52 -49.44
CA SER A 57 -5.75 29.92 -49.34
C SER A 57 -5.25 30.75 -48.14
N SER A 58 -4.58 30.07 -47.19
CA SER A 58 -3.24 30.48 -46.72
C SER A 58 -2.60 29.41 -45.84
N SER A 59 -1.39 28.98 -46.22
CA SER A 59 -0.27 28.50 -45.40
C SER A 59 -0.55 27.96 -43.98
N SER A 60 -0.12 26.72 -43.71
CA SER A 60 0.99 26.40 -42.79
C SER A 60 0.97 24.92 -42.40
N PHE A 61 2.17 24.37 -42.23
CA PHE A 61 2.49 23.04 -41.72
C PHE A 61 1.63 22.58 -40.53
N SER A 62 1.03 21.38 -40.65
CA SER A 62 0.42 20.55 -39.59
C SER A 62 -0.19 19.32 -40.30
N GLN A 63 -0.27 18.07 -39.85
CA GLN A 63 -0.13 17.43 -38.55
C GLN A 63 -0.26 15.92 -38.85
N TYR A 64 0.78 15.12 -38.61
CA TYR A 64 0.57 13.74 -38.15
C TYR A 64 1.01 13.74 -36.68
N ALA A 65 0.14 14.29 -35.83
CA ALA A 65 0.31 14.25 -34.40
C ALA A 65 0.15 12.80 -33.95
N THR A 66 1.28 12.15 -33.71
CA THR A 66 1.31 10.93 -32.90
C THR A 66 0.93 11.36 -31.50
N ASP A 67 -0.24 10.91 -31.05
CA ASP A 67 -0.79 11.18 -29.73
C ASP A 67 0.00 10.39 -28.68
N ILE A 68 1.24 10.81 -28.44
CA ILE A 68 2.04 10.36 -27.31
C ILE A 68 1.50 11.17 -26.13
N GLN A 69 0.59 10.55 -25.38
CA GLN A 69 0.24 10.98 -24.04
C GLN A 69 1.50 10.98 -23.18
N TYR A 70 2.23 12.10 -23.20
CA TYR A 70 3.13 12.47 -22.14
C TYR A 70 2.29 12.58 -20.87
N ARG A 71 2.20 11.47 -20.11
CA ARG A 71 1.84 11.52 -18.70
C ARG A 71 2.80 12.52 -18.06
N ARG A 72 2.34 13.76 -17.93
CA ARG A 72 3.03 14.83 -17.23
C ARG A 72 3.60 14.25 -15.95
N ARG A 73 4.93 14.21 -15.85
CA ARG A 73 5.61 14.21 -14.55
C ARG A 73 4.97 15.36 -13.79
N ARG A 74 4.12 15.06 -12.80
CA ARG A 74 3.76 16.07 -11.79
C ARG A 74 5.06 16.33 -11.05
N SER A 75 5.81 17.31 -11.55
CA SER A 75 6.87 17.96 -10.81
C SER A 75 6.25 18.39 -9.50
N ARG A 76 6.60 17.69 -8.43
CA ARG A 76 6.11 17.98 -7.08
C ARG A 76 6.66 19.37 -6.76
N ARG A 77 5.78 20.33 -6.46
CA ARG A 77 6.22 21.67 -6.06
C ARG A 77 7.15 21.52 -4.85
N PRO A 78 8.37 22.09 -4.88
CA PRO A 78 9.22 22.10 -3.70
C PRO A 78 8.54 22.98 -2.64
N SER A 79 8.67 22.60 -1.36
CA SER A 79 8.30 23.33 -0.13
C SER A 79 6.96 23.05 0.61
N GLN A 80 6.19 22.00 0.28
CA GLN A 80 5.24 21.46 1.27
C GLN A 80 5.94 20.40 2.11
N ALA A 81 6.19 20.70 3.38
CA ALA A 81 6.66 19.72 4.35
C ALA A 81 5.69 18.52 4.34
N LEU A 82 6.22 17.33 4.08
CA LEU A 82 5.40 16.11 4.08
C LEU A 82 4.89 15.83 5.49
N ASP A 83 3.58 15.57 5.61
CA ASP A 83 2.99 15.05 6.85
C ASP A 83 3.30 13.55 6.94
N TYR A 84 4.53 13.23 7.35
CA TYR A 84 5.03 11.87 7.43
C TYR A 84 4.17 10.99 8.35
N ARG A 85 3.62 11.55 9.43
CA ARG A 85 2.73 10.78 10.32
C ARG A 85 1.50 10.30 9.57
N ARG A 86 0.83 11.19 8.84
CA ARG A 86 -0.33 10.83 8.02
C ARG A 86 0.03 9.85 6.91
N ILE A 87 1.17 10.04 6.24
CA ILE A 87 1.64 9.13 5.19
C ILE A 87 1.88 7.71 5.74
N ILE A 88 2.59 7.61 6.87
CA ILE A 88 2.89 6.35 7.54
C ILE A 88 1.60 5.65 7.97
N LEU A 89 0.69 6.36 8.66
CA LEU A 89 -0.58 5.76 9.10
C LEU A 89 -1.43 5.27 7.92
N ARG A 90 -1.53 6.03 6.83
CA ARG A 90 -2.26 5.60 5.62
C ARG A 90 -1.67 4.34 5.02
N ASN A 91 -0.35 4.33 4.81
CA ASN A 91 0.33 3.19 4.20
C ASN A 91 0.20 1.92 5.04
N ILE A 92 0.41 2.03 6.36
CA ILE A 92 0.32 0.88 7.28
C ILE A 92 -1.14 0.43 7.43
N SER A 93 -2.10 1.34 7.56
CA SER A 93 -3.53 0.98 7.67
C SER A 93 -3.99 0.14 6.47
N LYS A 94 -3.65 0.56 5.24
CA LYS A 94 -3.94 -0.24 4.04
C LYS A 94 -3.17 -1.55 4.00
N ALA A 95 -1.93 -1.55 4.49
CA ALA A 95 -1.13 -2.76 4.56
C ALA A 95 -1.75 -3.79 5.52
N VAL A 96 -2.23 -3.37 6.68
CA VAL A 96 -2.96 -4.21 7.65
C VAL A 96 -4.25 -4.77 7.04
N GLN A 97 -5.06 -3.92 6.38
CA GLN A 97 -6.27 -4.38 5.70
C GLN A 97 -5.99 -5.41 4.61
N CYS A 98 -4.93 -5.17 3.81
CA CYS A 98 -4.50 -6.09 2.78
C CYS A 98 -3.93 -7.38 3.37
N TYR A 99 -3.15 -7.31 4.45
CA TYR A 99 -2.61 -8.48 5.15
C TYR A 99 -3.72 -9.41 5.67
N ARG A 100 -4.82 -8.85 6.19
CA ARG A 100 -5.96 -9.64 6.66
C ARG A 100 -6.73 -10.37 5.56
N SER A 101 -6.56 -9.93 4.32
CA SER A 101 -7.21 -10.53 3.15
C SER A 101 -6.22 -11.35 2.29
N THR A 102 -4.92 -11.20 2.51
CA THR A 102 -3.87 -11.82 1.68
C THR A 102 -2.69 -12.22 2.55
N HIS A 103 -2.21 -13.46 2.39
CA HIS A 103 -0.96 -13.89 3.01
C HIS A 103 0.20 -13.59 2.06
N LEU A 104 1.17 -12.79 2.51
CA LEU A 104 2.44 -12.57 1.81
C LEU A 104 3.57 -13.18 2.64
N SER A 105 4.35 -14.09 2.06
CA SER A 105 5.45 -14.76 2.77
C SER A 105 6.76 -14.62 1.99
N THR A 106 7.87 -14.47 2.71
CA THR A 106 9.22 -14.54 2.14
C THR A 106 9.52 -15.89 1.49
N GLY A 107 8.78 -16.94 1.85
CA GLY A 107 8.85 -18.27 1.25
C GLY A 107 8.28 -18.36 -0.17
N MET A 108 7.49 -17.38 -0.61
CA MET A 108 6.79 -17.44 -1.91
C MET A 108 7.74 -17.62 -3.11
N SER A 109 7.33 -18.45 -4.06
CA SER A 109 8.11 -18.73 -5.27
C SER A 109 8.13 -17.52 -6.22
N VAL A 110 9.14 -17.45 -7.09
CA VAL A 110 9.26 -16.37 -8.09
C VAL A 110 8.00 -16.23 -8.95
N PRO A 111 7.38 -17.31 -9.47
CA PRO A 111 6.15 -17.21 -10.26
C PRO A 111 4.97 -16.61 -9.48
N LEU A 112 4.84 -16.94 -8.18
CA LEU A 112 3.77 -16.41 -7.33
C LEU A 112 3.98 -14.93 -7.01
N LEU A 113 5.22 -14.53 -6.66
CA LEU A 113 5.56 -13.12 -6.48
C LEU A 113 5.32 -12.33 -7.76
N TRP A 114 5.64 -12.92 -8.92
CA TRP A 114 5.39 -12.31 -10.20
C TRP A 114 3.90 -12.14 -10.49
N SER A 115 3.06 -13.15 -10.24
CA SER A 115 1.62 -13.03 -10.44
C SER A 115 0.99 -11.94 -9.56
N ILE A 116 1.49 -11.76 -8.33
CA ILE A 116 1.08 -10.66 -7.45
C ILE A 116 1.49 -9.30 -8.05
N LEU A 117 2.66 -9.21 -8.67
CA LEU A 117 3.18 -7.97 -9.25
C LEU A 117 2.57 -7.61 -10.63
N GLU A 118 2.14 -8.61 -11.41
CA GLU A 118 1.43 -8.43 -12.68
C GLU A 118 -0.08 -8.27 -12.52
N GLY A 119 -0.67 -8.86 -11.46
CA GLY A 119 -2.08 -8.71 -11.13
C GLY A 119 -2.45 -7.28 -10.75
N ASP A 120 -3.71 -7.10 -10.36
CA ASP A 120 -4.18 -5.80 -9.90
C ASP A 120 -3.29 -5.28 -8.76
N PRO A 121 -2.91 -3.99 -8.81
CA PRO A 121 -1.99 -3.44 -7.83
C PRO A 121 -2.56 -3.68 -6.43
N SER A 122 -1.77 -4.35 -5.58
CA SER A 122 -2.15 -4.55 -4.19
C SER A 122 -2.68 -3.25 -3.60
N HIS A 123 -3.79 -3.30 -2.89
CA HIS A 123 -4.42 -2.11 -2.29
C HIS A 123 -3.47 -1.37 -1.33
N SER A 124 -2.35 -1.98 -0.94
CA SER A 124 -1.26 -1.37 -0.19
C SER A 124 -0.01 -1.14 -1.05
N ALA A 125 0.43 0.12 -1.16
CA ALA A 125 1.70 0.48 -1.76
C ALA A 125 2.90 -0.06 -0.94
N PHE A 126 2.76 -0.13 0.39
CA PHE A 126 3.77 -0.69 1.28
C PHE A 126 4.04 -2.17 0.94
N LEU A 127 3.00 -3.00 0.93
CA LEU A 127 3.15 -4.43 0.61
C LEU A 127 3.62 -4.64 -0.82
N ARG A 128 3.19 -3.80 -1.77
CA ARG A 128 3.68 -3.85 -3.16
C ARG A 128 5.19 -3.65 -3.23
N ARG A 129 5.71 -2.64 -2.53
CA ARG A 129 7.15 -2.33 -2.50
C ARG A 129 7.93 -3.43 -1.80
N TYR A 130 7.41 -3.95 -0.70
CA TYR A 130 8.03 -5.09 -0.03
C TYR A 130 8.06 -6.33 -0.93
N THR A 131 6.96 -6.63 -1.65
CA THR A 131 6.90 -7.72 -2.63
C THR A 131 7.92 -7.53 -3.75
N LEU A 132 8.12 -6.31 -4.25
CA LEU A 132 9.17 -5.99 -5.23
C LEU A 132 10.57 -6.30 -4.69
N ILE A 133 10.84 -6.00 -3.41
CA ILE A 133 12.13 -6.31 -2.79
C ILE A 133 12.33 -7.83 -2.67
N VAL A 134 11.33 -8.56 -2.17
CA VAL A 134 11.41 -10.04 -2.07
C VAL A 134 11.61 -10.66 -3.46
N PHE A 135 10.91 -10.14 -4.47
CA PHE A 135 11.09 -10.54 -5.86
C PHE A 135 12.51 -10.26 -6.36
N TYR A 136 13.04 -9.06 -6.12
CA TYR A 136 14.42 -8.70 -6.43
C TYR A 136 15.43 -9.66 -5.77
N MET A 137 15.30 -9.91 -4.47
CA MET A 137 16.23 -10.77 -3.73
C MET A 137 16.27 -12.20 -4.29
N LYS A 138 15.14 -12.75 -4.72
CA LYS A 138 15.08 -14.09 -5.35
C LYS A 138 15.62 -14.07 -6.77
N MET A 139 15.23 -13.09 -7.57
CA MET A 139 15.65 -12.95 -8.97
C MET A 139 17.14 -12.69 -9.12
N SER A 140 17.78 -12.01 -8.15
CA SER A 140 19.23 -11.76 -8.15
C SER A 140 20.07 -13.02 -7.96
N ARG A 141 19.47 -14.13 -7.52
CA ARG A 141 20.11 -15.44 -7.39
C ARG A 141 19.92 -16.33 -8.61
N LEU A 142 19.18 -15.86 -9.62
CA LEU A 142 18.78 -16.63 -10.78
C LEU A 142 19.25 -15.95 -12.07
N ASP A 143 19.96 -16.71 -12.89
CA ASP A 143 20.16 -16.37 -14.28
C ASP A 143 18.87 -16.64 -15.10
N ASP A 144 18.90 -16.30 -16.38
CA ASP A 144 17.72 -16.46 -17.24
C ASP A 144 17.31 -17.94 -17.39
N ALA A 145 18.27 -18.88 -17.33
CA ALA A 145 17.98 -20.31 -17.34
C ALA A 145 17.29 -20.76 -16.03
N GLY A 146 17.76 -20.27 -14.88
CA GLY A 146 17.17 -20.50 -13.57
C GLY A 146 15.74 -19.97 -13.47
N ILE A 147 15.48 -18.77 -14.01
CA ILE A 147 14.11 -18.21 -14.08
C ILE A 147 13.19 -19.13 -14.89
N LYS A 148 13.64 -19.57 -16.09
CA LYS A 148 12.84 -20.50 -16.90
C LYS A 148 12.53 -21.79 -16.15
N LYS A 149 13.51 -22.33 -15.41
CA LYS A 149 13.32 -23.53 -14.59
C LYS A 149 12.30 -23.30 -13.48
N GLU A 150 12.36 -22.16 -12.78
CA GLU A 150 11.39 -21.79 -11.74
C GLU A 150 9.97 -21.62 -12.30
N LEU A 151 9.83 -20.96 -13.45
CA LEU A 151 8.54 -20.81 -14.13
C LEU A 151 7.97 -22.17 -14.59
N ALA A 152 8.82 -23.07 -15.09
CA ALA A 152 8.41 -24.39 -15.55
C ALA A 152 7.86 -25.28 -14.43
N LYS A 153 8.34 -25.10 -13.18
CA LYS A 153 7.89 -25.89 -12.02
C LYS A 153 6.41 -25.69 -11.68
N VAL A 154 5.83 -24.54 -12.02
CA VAL A 154 4.46 -24.20 -11.61
C VAL A 154 3.40 -24.78 -12.56
N GLY A 155 3.81 -25.44 -13.66
CA GLY A 155 2.91 -26.22 -14.52
C GLY A 155 1.80 -25.42 -15.23
N ASN A 156 1.72 -24.11 -15.00
CA ASN A 156 0.59 -23.30 -15.44
C ASN A 156 0.83 -22.76 -16.86
N VAL A 157 -0.14 -23.03 -17.73
CA VAL A 157 -0.20 -22.64 -19.15
C VAL A 157 -0.07 -21.12 -19.36
N SER A 158 -0.27 -20.30 -18.31
CA SER A 158 -0.13 -18.84 -18.35
C SER A 158 1.31 -18.36 -18.56
N PHE A 159 2.30 -19.12 -18.10
CA PHE A 159 3.72 -18.83 -18.32
C PHE A 159 4.20 -19.58 -19.54
N SER A 160 3.68 -19.24 -20.72
CA SER A 160 4.26 -19.72 -21.96
C SER A 160 5.68 -19.15 -22.08
N ILE A 161 6.69 -19.95 -21.66
CA ILE A 161 8.15 -19.68 -21.68
C ILE A 161 8.70 -19.51 -23.12
N LYS A 162 7.84 -19.30 -24.11
CA LYS A 162 8.26 -19.04 -25.50
C LYS A 162 8.72 -17.60 -25.71
N ASP A 163 8.37 -16.66 -24.84
CA ASP A 163 8.58 -15.25 -25.12
C ASP A 163 9.72 -14.62 -24.29
N LYS A 164 10.81 -14.27 -24.97
CA LYS A 164 11.91 -13.45 -24.39
C LYS A 164 11.39 -12.13 -23.80
N SER A 165 10.21 -11.68 -24.22
CA SER A 165 9.55 -10.49 -23.66
C SER A 165 9.25 -10.64 -22.16
N TYR A 166 8.96 -11.84 -21.66
CA TYR A 166 8.53 -12.07 -20.29
C TYR A 166 9.68 -11.92 -19.29
N ILE A 167 10.80 -12.58 -19.56
CA ILE A 167 12.02 -12.45 -18.76
C ILE A 167 12.48 -10.98 -18.74
N ARG A 168 12.41 -10.28 -19.89
CA ARG A 168 12.73 -8.85 -19.94
C ARG A 168 11.84 -8.01 -19.03
N LYS A 169 10.52 -8.26 -18.99
CA LYS A 169 9.60 -7.58 -18.06
C LYS A 169 9.95 -7.90 -16.60
N MET A 170 10.26 -9.15 -16.29
CA MET A 170 10.70 -9.57 -14.95
C MET A 170 11.99 -8.87 -14.54
N ARG A 171 12.98 -8.75 -15.43
CA ARG A 171 14.23 -8.01 -15.18
C ARG A 171 13.97 -6.53 -14.92
N LYS A 172 13.08 -5.89 -15.68
CA LYS A 172 12.68 -4.50 -15.43
C LYS A 172 12.05 -4.32 -14.04
N LYS A 173 11.20 -5.26 -13.61
CA LYS A 173 10.61 -5.24 -12.26
C LYS A 173 11.63 -5.56 -11.17
N GLN A 174 12.62 -6.39 -11.46
CA GLN A 174 13.75 -6.64 -10.56
C GLN A 174 14.53 -5.34 -10.30
N GLU A 175 14.75 -4.49 -11.31
CA GLU A 175 15.39 -3.18 -11.13
C GLU A 175 14.55 -2.23 -10.25
N GLU A 176 13.23 -2.23 -10.42
CA GLU A 176 12.33 -1.49 -9.51
C GLU A 176 12.51 -1.98 -8.06
N GLY A 177 12.55 -3.29 -7.84
CA GLY A 177 12.77 -3.89 -6.53
C GLY A 177 14.14 -3.57 -5.94
N LYS A 178 15.18 -3.48 -6.77
CA LYS A 178 16.51 -3.04 -6.35
C LYS A 178 16.46 -1.62 -5.78
N ALA A 179 15.81 -0.68 -6.46
CA ALA A 179 15.71 0.70 -5.98
C ALA A 179 15.02 0.80 -4.60
N TRP A 180 13.96 0.01 -4.37
CA TRP A 180 13.32 -0.07 -3.05
C TRP A 180 14.18 -0.75 -2.00
N SER A 181 14.99 -1.74 -2.38
CA SER A 181 15.99 -2.36 -1.50
C SER A 181 17.05 -1.34 -1.09
N ASP A 182 17.61 -0.62 -2.06
CA ASP A 182 18.62 0.43 -1.87
C ASP A 182 18.09 1.52 -0.90
N LEU A 183 16.80 1.89 -1.00
CA LEU A 183 16.15 2.78 -0.04
C LEU A 183 16.09 2.18 1.37
N CYS A 184 15.75 0.90 1.52
CA CYS A 184 15.72 0.26 2.84
C CYS A 184 17.12 0.09 3.44
N ASP A 185 18.14 -0.08 2.59
CA ASP A 185 19.53 -0.26 3.01
C ASP A 185 20.16 1.02 3.57
N LEU A 186 19.49 2.18 3.42
CA LEU A 186 19.81 3.42 4.16
C LEU A 186 19.84 3.19 5.68
N ARG A 187 19.05 2.24 6.20
CA ARG A 187 19.06 1.78 7.60
C ARG A 187 19.31 0.29 7.70
N SER A 188 20.37 -0.18 7.04
CA SER A 188 20.81 -1.58 7.15
C SER A 188 21.09 -2.01 8.61
N ASP A 189 21.45 -1.07 9.49
CA ASP A 189 21.62 -1.25 10.93
C ASP A 189 20.34 -1.69 11.66
N TRP A 190 19.16 -1.49 11.07
CA TRP A 190 17.87 -1.90 11.63
C TRP A 190 17.50 -3.36 11.39
N GLY A 191 18.35 -4.13 10.69
CA GLY A 191 18.06 -5.53 10.40
C GLY A 191 16.78 -5.68 9.57
N GLN A 192 15.80 -6.45 10.06
CA GLN A 192 14.50 -6.62 9.38
C GLN A 192 13.61 -5.37 9.45
N ASP A 193 13.78 -4.53 10.48
CA ASP A 193 12.93 -3.35 10.66
C ASP A 193 13.20 -2.26 9.63
N LYS A 194 14.26 -2.40 8.83
CA LYS A 194 14.60 -1.48 7.73
C LYS A 194 13.46 -1.29 6.73
N TYR A 195 12.60 -2.29 6.56
CA TYR A 195 11.44 -2.20 5.66
C TYR A 195 10.38 -1.19 6.13
N THR A 196 10.46 -0.72 7.38
CA THR A 196 9.62 0.38 7.90
C THR A 196 9.77 1.65 7.06
N LEU A 197 10.93 1.87 6.43
CA LEU A 197 11.17 3.01 5.52
C LEU A 197 10.17 3.08 4.36
N LEU A 198 9.63 1.94 3.92
CA LEU A 198 8.61 1.90 2.85
C LEU A 198 7.30 2.59 3.26
N SER A 199 7.02 2.69 4.55
CA SER A 199 5.79 3.31 5.09
C SER A 199 5.81 4.83 4.99
N ALA A 200 6.99 5.45 4.96
CA ALA A 200 7.14 6.90 4.85
C ALA A 200 7.00 7.42 3.41
N VAL A 201 6.94 6.53 2.42
CA VAL A 201 6.90 6.91 1.01
C VAL A 201 5.45 7.07 0.54
N PRO A 202 5.03 8.25 0.04
CA PRO A 202 3.67 8.48 -0.46
C PRO A 202 3.23 7.45 -1.52
N GLU A 203 1.95 7.11 -1.55
CA GLU A 203 1.44 6.05 -2.44
C GLU A 203 1.62 6.34 -3.93
N ASP A 204 1.54 7.61 -4.32
CA ASP A 204 1.68 8.07 -5.71
C ASP A 204 3.14 8.08 -6.19
N THR A 205 4.09 7.88 -5.28
CA THR A 205 5.52 7.81 -5.58
C THR A 205 5.86 6.49 -6.28
N ARG A 206 6.27 6.60 -7.55
CA ARG A 206 6.60 5.47 -8.43
C ARG A 206 8.04 4.97 -8.30
N GLU A 207 8.95 5.85 -7.93
CA GLU A 207 10.40 5.59 -7.83
C GLU A 207 10.84 5.84 -6.39
N ALA A 208 11.83 5.10 -5.91
CA ALA A 208 12.29 5.21 -4.53
C ALA A 208 12.92 6.60 -4.27
N PRO A 209 12.38 7.42 -3.36
CA PRO A 209 12.90 8.77 -3.09
C PRO A 209 14.10 8.71 -2.12
N ILE A 210 15.20 8.09 -2.57
CA ILE A 210 16.37 7.79 -1.71
C ILE A 210 16.93 9.05 -1.07
N GLU A 211 17.15 10.12 -1.84
CA GLU A 211 17.76 11.36 -1.33
C GLU A 211 16.91 12.04 -0.24
N GLU A 212 15.60 12.18 -0.48
CA GLU A 212 14.66 12.80 0.46
C GLU A 212 14.58 12.02 1.79
N ILE A 213 14.47 10.69 1.70
CA ILE A 213 14.42 9.84 2.89
C ILE A 213 15.78 9.84 3.60
N ALA A 214 16.90 9.77 2.87
CA ALA A 214 18.24 9.81 3.44
C ALA A 214 18.52 11.10 4.22
N GLU A 215 18.09 12.25 3.71
CA GLU A 215 18.17 13.52 4.44
C GLU A 215 17.29 13.50 5.68
N GLY A 216 16.04 13.05 5.53
CA GLY A 216 15.09 13.01 6.64
C GLY A 216 15.47 12.04 7.75
N VAL A 217 16.16 10.93 7.48
CA VAL A 217 16.60 9.97 8.52
C VAL A 217 18.00 10.25 9.09
N ARG A 218 18.70 11.29 8.60
CA ARG A 218 20.03 11.64 9.10
C ARG A 218 20.03 12.19 10.52
N SER A 219 18.97 12.91 10.89
CA SER A 219 18.82 13.49 12.23
C SER A 219 17.83 12.69 13.06
N GLU A 220 18.25 12.26 14.25
CA GLU A 220 17.39 11.55 15.21
C GLU A 220 16.23 12.42 15.73
N ASN A 221 16.40 13.73 15.67
CA ASN A 221 15.38 14.70 16.07
C ASN A 221 14.36 14.99 14.95
N SER A 222 14.54 14.42 13.76
CA SER A 222 13.60 14.65 12.67
C SER A 222 12.27 13.96 12.95
N VAL A 223 11.18 14.60 12.51
CA VAL A 223 9.84 14.03 12.61
C VAL A 223 9.74 12.71 11.85
N LEU A 224 10.42 12.60 10.71
CA LEU A 224 10.45 11.36 9.92
C LEU A 224 11.07 10.22 10.71
N PHE A 225 12.27 10.44 11.26
CA PHE A 225 13.02 9.42 12.00
C PHE A 225 12.23 8.93 13.22
N GLN A 226 11.70 9.85 14.02
CA GLN A 226 10.88 9.51 15.19
C GLN A 226 9.62 8.73 14.78
N SER A 227 8.93 9.19 13.73
CA SER A 227 7.71 8.53 13.27
C SER A 227 7.97 7.14 12.71
N LEU A 228 9.11 6.93 12.05
CA LEU A 228 9.56 5.62 11.60
C LEU A 228 9.87 4.71 12.79
N ASN A 229 10.60 5.19 13.80
CA ASN A 229 10.90 4.41 14.99
C ASN A 229 9.64 3.93 15.72
N ASP A 230 8.65 4.80 15.88
CA ASP A 230 7.35 4.44 16.46
C ASP A 230 6.62 3.36 15.64
N ALA A 231 6.83 3.32 14.32
CA ALA A 231 6.15 2.40 13.40
C ALA A 231 6.83 1.04 13.22
N ARG A 232 8.07 0.88 13.71
CA ARG A 232 8.90 -0.32 13.49
C ARG A 232 8.23 -1.59 13.94
N SER A 233 7.74 -1.63 15.18
CA SER A 233 7.16 -2.84 15.77
C SER A 233 5.93 -3.32 14.99
N LEU A 234 5.08 -2.39 14.55
CA LEU A 234 3.90 -2.74 13.76
C LEU A 234 4.27 -3.21 12.35
N CYS A 235 5.24 -2.56 11.68
CA CYS A 235 5.73 -3.01 10.39
C CYS A 235 6.39 -4.40 10.47
N ALA A 236 7.17 -4.65 11.53
CA ALA A 236 7.79 -5.94 11.77
C ALA A 236 6.73 -7.03 12.00
N ALA A 237 5.72 -6.76 12.83
CA ALA A 237 4.64 -7.71 13.09
C ALA A 237 3.82 -8.04 11.82
N LEU A 238 3.57 -7.02 10.99
CA LEU A 238 2.90 -7.15 9.70
C LEU A 238 3.67 -8.04 8.72
N LEU A 239 4.99 -7.89 8.65
CA LEU A 239 5.84 -8.65 7.72
C LEU A 239 6.24 -10.03 8.27
N GLY A 240 6.16 -10.23 9.59
CA GLY A 240 6.57 -11.44 10.30
C GLY A 240 5.43 -12.38 10.68
N ASP A 241 4.22 -12.19 10.14
CA ASP A 241 3.04 -12.99 10.43
C ASP A 241 2.63 -13.07 11.91
N THR A 242 2.84 -11.98 12.66
CA THR A 242 2.55 -11.90 14.11
C THR A 242 1.57 -10.78 14.45
N LEU A 243 0.79 -10.33 13.46
CA LEU A 243 -0.15 -9.23 13.64
C LEU A 243 -1.35 -9.66 14.50
N PRO A 244 -1.70 -8.89 15.55
CA PRO A 244 -2.93 -9.14 16.33
C PRO A 244 -4.21 -9.03 15.50
N ASN A 245 -5.23 -9.78 15.89
CA ASN A 245 -6.53 -9.85 15.19
C ASN A 245 -7.26 -8.50 15.12
N CYS A 246 -7.07 -7.64 16.12
CA CYS A 246 -7.72 -6.34 16.21
C CYS A 246 -6.71 -5.28 16.64
N LEU A 247 -6.65 -4.17 15.91
CA LEU A 247 -5.74 -3.06 16.16
C LEU A 247 -6.47 -1.74 15.98
N LEU A 248 -6.03 -0.70 16.68
CA LEU A 248 -6.64 0.61 16.52
C LEU A 248 -6.50 1.15 15.07
N ILE A 249 -5.40 0.83 14.38
CA ILE A 249 -5.11 1.25 13.00
C ILE A 249 -6.11 0.73 11.96
N ASP A 250 -6.87 -0.30 12.28
CA ASP A 250 -7.92 -0.82 11.40
C ASP A 250 -9.00 0.22 11.15
N ASN A 251 -9.23 1.06 12.16
CA ASN A 251 -10.23 2.12 12.12
C ASN A 251 -9.69 3.41 11.49
N TYR A 252 -8.41 3.47 11.14
CA TYR A 252 -7.79 4.70 10.65
C TYR A 252 -8.39 5.17 9.33
N SER A 253 -8.65 4.27 8.37
CA SER A 253 -9.24 4.63 7.07
C SER A 253 -10.61 5.32 7.18
N TYR A 254 -11.40 4.96 8.19
CA TYR A 254 -12.71 5.56 8.45
C TYR A 254 -12.62 6.93 9.13
N LYS A 255 -11.49 7.21 9.81
CA LYS A 255 -11.27 8.43 10.60
C LYS A 255 -10.38 9.46 9.89
N ASP A 256 -9.55 9.05 8.93
CA ASP A 256 -8.49 9.86 8.33
C ASP A 256 -8.95 11.25 7.85
N SER A 257 -10.11 11.33 7.18
CA SER A 257 -10.67 12.60 6.69
C SER A 257 -11.17 13.54 7.79
N ARG A 258 -11.43 13.01 8.99
CA ARG A 258 -11.94 13.75 10.16
C ARG A 258 -10.85 14.17 11.13
N LEU A 259 -9.65 13.57 11.05
CA LEU A 259 -8.55 13.85 11.97
C LEU A 259 -7.76 15.07 11.51
N THR A 260 -7.60 16.05 12.41
CA THR A 260 -6.68 17.17 12.19
C THR A 260 -5.23 16.71 12.34
N THR A 261 -4.26 17.53 11.88
CA THR A 261 -2.83 17.25 12.10
C THR A 261 -2.49 17.19 13.59
N HIS A 262 -3.20 17.95 14.44
CA HIS A 262 -3.03 17.91 15.88
C HIS A 262 -3.50 16.55 16.46
N ASP A 263 -4.68 16.07 16.05
CA ASP A 263 -5.23 14.79 16.50
C ASP A 263 -4.31 13.63 16.12
N ILE A 264 -3.78 13.64 14.88
CA ILE A 264 -2.80 12.65 14.42
C ILE A 264 -1.57 12.70 15.32
N LYS A 265 -1.01 13.88 15.61
CA LYS A 265 0.17 13.99 16.47
C LYS A 265 -0.06 13.37 17.86
N LEU A 266 -1.23 13.58 18.46
CA LEU A 266 -1.57 13.06 19.79
C LEU A 266 -1.84 11.54 19.79
N SER A 267 -2.44 11.03 18.72
CA SER A 267 -2.88 9.63 18.62
C SER A 267 -1.95 8.72 17.82
N PHE A 268 -0.86 9.26 17.24
CA PHE A 268 0.03 8.55 16.32
C PHE A 268 0.53 7.21 16.89
N GLN A 269 1.15 7.24 18.07
CA GLN A 269 1.63 6.03 18.74
C GLN A 269 0.51 5.06 19.12
N ALA A 270 -0.68 5.57 19.44
CA ALA A 270 -1.82 4.71 19.76
C ALA A 270 -2.28 3.92 18.52
N PHE A 271 -2.31 4.56 17.35
CA PHE A 271 -2.59 3.85 16.10
C PHE A 271 -1.50 2.82 15.76
N LEU A 272 -0.24 3.09 16.08
CA LEU A 272 0.86 2.16 15.79
C LEU A 272 1.04 1.05 16.84
N SER A 273 0.29 1.09 17.94
CA SER A 273 0.43 0.10 19.02
C SER A 273 -0.06 -1.28 18.58
N LEU A 274 0.68 -2.32 18.99
CA LEU A 274 0.25 -3.71 18.88
C LEU A 274 -0.76 -4.10 19.97
N HIS A 275 -1.01 -3.22 20.95
CA HIS A 275 -2.02 -3.44 21.98
C HIS A 275 -3.40 -2.95 21.50
N PRO A 276 -4.41 -3.84 21.40
CA PRO A 276 -5.74 -3.48 20.87
C PRO A 276 -6.44 -2.40 21.70
N SER A 277 -6.14 -2.32 23.00
CA SER A 277 -6.75 -1.42 23.98
C SER A 277 -5.86 -0.22 24.34
N GLN A 278 -4.91 0.15 23.49
CA GLN A 278 -4.04 1.29 23.76
C GLN A 278 -4.88 2.57 23.97
N PRO A 279 -4.77 3.25 25.13
CA PRO A 279 -5.55 4.44 25.39
C PRO A 279 -5.13 5.56 24.43
N VAL A 280 -6.11 6.14 23.73
CA VAL A 280 -5.89 7.35 22.93
C VAL A 280 -5.92 8.55 23.87
N LYS A 281 -4.88 9.38 23.83
CA LYS A 281 -4.88 10.65 24.55
C LYS A 281 -5.89 11.58 23.90
N ILE A 282 -7.10 11.64 24.45
CA ILE A 282 -8.10 12.64 24.09
C ILE A 282 -7.69 13.93 24.81
N PRO A 283 -7.40 15.04 24.10
CA PRO A 283 -7.15 16.31 24.77
C PRO A 283 -8.38 16.70 25.58
N ARG A 284 -8.20 16.96 26.88
CA ARG A 284 -9.26 17.54 27.72
C ARG A 284 -9.55 18.93 27.18
N CYS A 285 -10.80 19.18 26.80
CA CYS A 285 -11.28 20.51 26.45
C CYS A 285 -11.14 21.47 27.62
#